data_AF-A0A9W5YEJ4-F1
#
_entry.id   AF-A0A9W5YEJ4-F1
#
_cell.length_a   1.000
_cell.length_b   1.000
_cell.length_c   1.000
_cell.angle_alpha   90.00
_cell.angle_beta   90.00
_cell.angle_gamma   90.00
#
_symmetry.space_group_name_H-M   'P 1'
#
loop_
_entity.id
_entity.type
_entity.pdbx_description
1 polymer ?
#
loop_
_entity_poly.entity_id
_entity_poly.type
_entity_poly.pdbx_seq_one_letter_code
_entity_poly.pdbx_strand_id
1 'polypeptide(L)'
;MEEVISYLKKKSQLIYDINCIKKYIEGGDYDKNLKSTWERYKKELTELNQKIEEIRVPQLKEFDNKKQDILDSIKEHEEKIRLLRKQLKDIDKIIIKLQMD
;
A
#
# COMPACT_ATOMS: atom_id res chain seq x y z
N MET A 1 -12.00 -3.34 -4.82
CA MET A 1 -11.73 -1.89 -4.84
C MET A 1 -12.99 -1.09 -4.50
N GLU A 2 -14.15 -1.43 -5.09
CA GLU A 2 -15.45 -0.81 -4.76
C GLU A 2 -15.84 -0.92 -3.28
N GLU A 3 -15.55 -2.06 -2.63
CA GLU A 3 -15.82 -2.26 -1.21
C GLU A 3 -15.02 -1.29 -0.32
N VAL A 4 -13.74 -1.06 -0.61
CA VAL A 4 -12.88 -0.10 0.10
C VAL A 4 -13.40 1.32 -0.09
N ILE A 5 -13.84 1.68 -1.30
CA ILE A 5 -14.44 2.99 -1.59
C ILE A 5 -15.74 3.18 -0.78
N SER A 6 -16.56 2.13 -0.68
CA SER A 6 -17.76 2.14 0.16
C SER A 6 -17.42 2.36 1.65
N TYR A 7 -16.42 1.63 2.18
CA TYR A 7 -15.95 1.82 3.55
C TYR A 7 -15.38 3.22 3.80
N LEU A 8 -14.64 3.79 2.86
CA LEU A 8 -14.12 5.16 2.97
C LEU A 8 -15.25 6.20 2.97
N LYS A 9 -16.26 6.06 2.10
CA LYS A 9 -17.44 6.94 2.10
C LYS A 9 -18.19 6.87 3.42
N LYS A 10 -18.45 5.66 3.92
CA LYS A 10 -19.12 5.43 5.20
C LYS A 10 -18.32 6.00 6.38
N LYS A 11 -16.99 5.89 6.34
CA LYS A 11 -16.08 6.48 7.33
C LYS A 11 -16.19 8.00 7.36
N SER A 12 -16.16 8.65 6.20
CA SER A 12 -16.32 10.10 6.11
C SER A 12 -17.66 10.57 6.68
N GLN A 13 -18.75 9.85 6.39
CA GLN A 13 -20.07 10.16 6.94
C GLN A 13 -20.11 10.01 8.47
N LEU A 14 -19.60 8.91 9.01
CA LEU A 14 -19.55 8.69 10.46
C LEU A 14 -18.72 9.76 11.18
N ILE A 15 -17.59 10.18 10.61
CA ILE A 15 -16.77 11.25 11.19
C ILE A 15 -17.56 12.56 11.22
N TYR A 16 -18.28 12.89 10.14
CA TYR A 16 -19.15 14.06 10.09
C TYR A 16 -20.22 14.00 11.18
N ASP A 17 -20.97 12.90 11.25
CA ASP A 17 -22.07 12.72 12.21
C ASP A 17 -21.57 12.79 13.66
N ILE A 18 -20.43 12.14 13.96
CA ILE A 18 -19.78 12.19 15.28
C ILE A 18 -19.40 13.63 15.64
N ASN A 19 -18.85 14.40 14.69
CA ASN A 19 -18.44 15.79 14.94
C ASN A 19 -19.64 16.72 15.13
N CYS A 20 -20.75 16.49 14.44
CA CYS A 20 -22.00 17.21 14.65
C CYS A 20 -22.55 16.95 16.07
N ILE A 21 -22.56 15.69 16.50
CA ILE A 21 -23.07 15.31 17.83
C ILE A 21 -22.12 15.76 18.95
N LYS A 22 -20.80 15.79 18.69
CA LYS A 22 -19.76 16.12 19.68
C LYS A 22 -20.04 17.43 20.45
N LYS A 23 -20.53 18.46 19.76
CA LYS A 23 -20.82 19.77 20.38
C LYS A 23 -21.90 19.68 21.46
N TYR A 24 -22.92 18.85 21.25
CA TYR A 24 -24.00 18.62 22.21
C TYR A 24 -23.51 17.80 23.41
N ILE A 25 -22.69 16.78 23.14
CA ILE A 25 -22.08 15.95 24.19
C ILE A 25 -21.16 16.77 25.10
N GLU A 26 -20.29 17.60 24.52
CA GLU A 26 -19.33 18.44 25.27
C GLU A 26 -20.02 19.61 25.99
N GLY A 27 -21.10 20.13 25.43
CA GLY A 27 -21.92 21.18 26.05
C GLY A 27 -22.80 20.69 27.20
N GLY A 28 -22.89 19.37 27.42
CA GLY A 28 -23.76 18.78 28.44
C GLY A 28 -25.26 18.81 28.08
N ASP A 29 -25.60 19.28 26.88
CA ASP A 29 -26.96 19.39 26.37
C ASP A 29 -27.29 18.17 25.50
N TYR A 30 -27.46 17.02 26.15
CA TYR A 30 -27.76 15.76 25.46
C TYR A 30 -28.63 14.83 26.31
N ASP A 31 -29.48 14.07 25.64
CA ASP A 31 -30.22 12.98 26.26
C ASP A 31 -29.44 11.65 26.20
N LYS A 32 -29.94 10.64 26.92
CA LYS A 32 -29.33 9.30 26.94
C LYS A 32 -29.25 8.69 25.53
N ASN A 33 -30.21 8.98 24.66
CA ASN A 33 -30.28 8.43 23.30
C ASN A 33 -29.18 9.01 22.40
N LEU A 34 -28.91 10.32 22.51
CA LEU A 34 -27.87 11.01 21.76
C LEU A 34 -26.49 10.53 22.19
N LYS A 35 -26.28 10.34 23.50
CA LYS A 35 -25.04 9.73 24.02
C LYS A 35 -24.85 8.30 23.50
N SER A 36 -25.86 7.44 23.59
CA SER A 36 -25.78 6.07 23.07
C SER A 36 -25.56 6.03 21.55
N THR A 37 -26.15 6.97 20.80
CA THR A 37 -25.93 7.09 19.36
C THR A 37 -24.48 7.49 19.05
N TRP A 38 -23.93 8.44 19.79
CA TRP A 38 -22.53 8.86 19.66
C TRP A 38 -21.54 7.72 19.96
N GLU A 39 -21.78 6.98 21.05
CA GLU A 39 -20.97 5.80 21.41
C GLU A 39 -21.07 4.71 20.34
N ARG A 40 -22.27 4.46 19.80
CA ARG A 40 -22.47 3.52 18.69
C ARG A 40 -21.69 3.93 17.45
N TYR A 41 -21.76 5.19 17.03
CA TYR A 41 -21.01 5.68 15.87
C TYR A 41 -19.50 5.59 16.07
N LYS A 42 -18.99 5.87 17.27
CA LYS A 42 -17.57 5.67 17.60
C LYS A 42 -17.14 4.20 17.50
N LYS A 43 -17.98 3.29 17.99
CA LYS A 43 -17.73 1.85 17.87
C LYS A 43 -17.70 1.44 16.40
N GLU A 44 -18.71 1.85 15.63
CA GLU A 44 -18.81 1.55 14.21
C GLU A 44 -17.62 2.13 13.41
N LEU A 45 -17.17 3.34 13.74
CA LEU A 45 -15.97 3.95 13.15
C LEU A 45 -14.70 3.12 13.44
N THR A 46 -14.57 2.59 14.66
CA THR A 46 -13.45 1.72 15.05
C THR A 46 -13.46 0.43 14.24
N GLU A 47 -14.60 -0.25 14.18
CA GLU A 47 -14.76 -1.50 13.41
C GLU A 47 -14.49 -1.27 11.91
N LEU A 48 -14.95 -0.14 11.37
CA LEU A 48 -14.74 0.22 9.98
C LEU A 48 -13.25 0.50 9.67
N ASN A 49 -12.54 1.16 10.58
CA ASN A 49 -11.09 1.37 10.45
C ASN A 49 -10.34 0.04 10.45
N GLN A 50 -10.72 -0.90 11.31
CA GLN A 50 -10.11 -2.21 11.36
C GLN A 50 -10.29 -2.97 10.04
N LYS A 51 -11.51 -2.98 9.47
CA LYS A 51 -11.78 -3.60 8.16
C LYS A 51 -10.97 -2.98 7.02
N ILE A 52 -10.82 -1.65 7.03
CA ILE A 52 -9.99 -0.97 6.02
C ILE A 52 -8.52 -1.40 6.14
N GLU A 53 -7.99 -1.50 7.36
CA GLU A 53 -6.59 -1.87 7.59
C GLU A 53 -6.32 -3.34 7.23
N GLU A 54 -7.26 -4.24 7.55
CA GLU A 54 -7.22 -5.66 7.16
C GLU A 54 -7.15 -5.85 5.64
N ILE A 55 -7.73 -4.95 4.84
CA ILE A 55 -7.63 -4.98 3.37
C ILE A 55 -6.33 -4.33 2.89
N ARG A 56 -5.92 -3.22 3.52
CA ARG A 56 -4.77 -2.41 3.09
C ARG A 56 -3.44 -3.13 3.31
N VAL A 57 -3.24 -3.73 4.47
CA VAL A 57 -1.94 -4.33 4.85
C VAL A 57 -1.54 -5.50 3.93
N PRO A 58 -2.42 -6.45 3.60
CA PRO A 58 -2.07 -7.55 2.69
C PRO A 58 -1.72 -7.05 1.28
N GLN A 59 -2.46 -6.07 0.75
CA GLN A 59 -2.20 -5.52 -0.58
C GLN A 59 -0.83 -4.84 -0.63
N LEU A 60 -0.49 -4.03 0.38
CA LEU A 60 0.83 -3.40 0.45
C LEU A 60 1.96 -4.43 0.50
N LYS A 61 1.81 -5.49 1.30
CA LYS A 61 2.78 -6.59 1.35
C LYS A 61 2.91 -7.31 0.01
N GLU A 62 1.81 -7.54 -0.70
CA GLU A 62 1.83 -8.16 -2.02
C GLU A 62 2.58 -7.28 -3.04
N PHE A 63 2.36 -5.96 -3.00
CA PHE A 63 3.10 -5.01 -3.83
C PHE A 63 4.58 -4.95 -3.48
N ASP A 64 4.93 -4.95 -2.20
CA ASP A 64 6.33 -4.97 -1.75
C ASP A 64 7.05 -6.25 -2.18
N ASN A 65 6.39 -7.40 -2.07
CA ASN A 65 6.93 -8.68 -2.56
C ASN A 65 7.13 -8.64 -4.08
N LYS A 66 6.12 -8.24 -4.85
CA LYS A 66 6.22 -8.10 -6.32
C LYS A 66 7.34 -7.14 -6.73
N LYS A 67 7.50 -6.03 -6.00
CA LYS A 67 8.58 -5.08 -6.22
C LYS A 67 9.94 -5.74 -5.99
N GLN A 68 10.09 -6.52 -4.92
CA GLN A 68 11.33 -7.22 -4.62
C GLN A 68 11.67 -8.26 -5.70
N ASP A 69 10.68 -9.06 -6.13
CA ASP A 69 10.85 -10.04 -7.22
C ASP A 69 11.34 -9.37 -8.52
N ILE A 70 10.76 -8.22 -8.87
CA ILE A 70 11.18 -7.45 -10.05
C ILE A 70 12.61 -6.93 -9.88
N LEU A 71 12.97 -6.41 -8.70
CA LEU A 71 14.33 -5.92 -8.43
C LEU A 71 15.37 -7.03 -8.54
N ASP A 72 15.06 -8.23 -8.04
CA ASP A 72 15.98 -9.35 -8.12
C ASP A 72 16.12 -9.87 -9.56
N SER A 73 15.01 -9.91 -10.32
CA SER A 73 15.06 -10.18 -11.76
C SER A 73 15.92 -9.15 -12.51
N ILE A 74 15.80 -7.86 -12.20
CA ILE A 74 16.65 -6.81 -12.82
C ILE A 74 18.12 -7.09 -12.55
N LYS A 75 18.51 -7.38 -11.30
CA LYS A 75 19.91 -7.68 -10.94
C LYS A 75 20.44 -8.89 -11.72
N GLU A 76 19.64 -9.95 -11.87
CA GLU A 76 20.04 -11.12 -12.65
C GLU A 76 20.29 -10.77 -14.12
N HIS A 77 19.44 -9.94 -14.71
CA HIS A 77 19.60 -9.51 -16.10
C HIS A 77 20.80 -8.58 -16.27
N GLU A 78 21.05 -7.67 -15.33
CA GLU A 78 22.25 -6.83 -15.30
C GLU A 78 23.54 -7.66 -15.25
N GLU A 79 23.55 -8.70 -14.43
CA GLU A 79 24.70 -9.60 -14.32
C GLU A 79 24.91 -10.41 -15.60
N LYS A 80 23.84 -10.92 -16.21
CA LYS A 80 23.91 -11.58 -17.54
C LYS A 80 24.49 -10.65 -18.60
N ILE A 81 24.01 -9.39 -18.66
CA ILE A 81 24.53 -8.38 -19.59
C ILE A 81 26.01 -8.11 -19.34
N ARG A 82 26.43 -8.01 -18.06
CA ARG A 82 27.83 -7.80 -17.70
C ARG A 82 28.72 -8.94 -18.20
N LEU A 83 28.28 -10.19 -18.04
CA LEU A 83 29.00 -11.36 -18.53
C LEU A 83 29.09 -11.40 -20.05
N LEU A 84 27.98 -11.15 -20.75
CA LEU A 84 27.95 -11.09 -22.21
C LEU A 84 28.90 -10.00 -22.76
N ARG A 85 28.91 -8.82 -22.13
CA ARG A 85 29.84 -7.74 -22.49
C ARG A 85 31.31 -8.15 -22.28
N LYS A 86 31.61 -8.92 -21.23
CA LYS A 86 32.95 -9.45 -21.01
C LYS A 86 33.34 -10.45 -22.10
N GLN A 87 32.45 -11.37 -22.44
CA GLN A 87 32.68 -12.35 -23.50
C GLN A 87 32.93 -11.68 -24.86
N LEU A 88 32.14 -10.65 -25.21
CA LEU A 88 32.38 -9.87 -26.43
C LEU A 88 33.77 -9.24 -26.44
N LYS A 89 34.20 -8.60 -25.35
CA LYS A 89 35.56 -8.04 -25.25
C LYS A 89 36.65 -9.09 -25.39
N ASP A 90 36.45 -10.28 -24.86
CA ASP A 90 37.44 -11.35 -24.96
C ASP A 90 37.50 -11.93 -26.38
N ILE A 91 36.36 -12.01 -27.09
CA ILE A 91 36.32 -12.35 -28.52
C ILE A 91 37.04 -11.28 -29.34
N ASP A 92 36.79 -9.99 -29.10
CA ASP A 92 37.45 -8.90 -29.82
C ASP A 92 38.98 -8.98 -29.67
N LYS A 93 39.49 -9.28 -28.47
CA LYS A 93 40.93 -9.48 -28.24
C LYS A 93 41.49 -10.66 -29.05
N ILE A 94 40.75 -11.77 -29.15
CA ILE A 94 41.17 -12.94 -29.93
C ILE A 94 41.22 -12.57 -31.42
N ILE A 95 40.20 -11.88 -31.93
CA ILE A 95 40.16 -11.42 -33.33
C ILE A 95 41.35 -10.51 -33.64
N ILE A 96 41.59 -9.50 -32.79
CA ILE A 96 42.75 -8.59 -32.97
C ILE A 96 44.05 -9.37 -33.00
N LYS A 97 44.24 -10.35 -32.10
CA LYS A 97 45.45 -11.16 -32.07
C LYS A 97 45.63 -11.97 -33.35
N LEU A 98 44.57 -12.61 -33.84
CA LEU A 98 44.58 -13.37 -35.10
C LEU A 98 44.80 -12.51 -36.35
N GLN A 99 44.54 -11.21 -36.29
CA GLN A 99 44.82 -10.27 -37.39
C GLN A 99 46.25 -9.73 -37.38
N MET A 100 46.98 -9.89 -36.27
CA MET A 100 48.36 -9.43 -36.11
C MET A 100 49.41 -10.53 -36.28
N ASP A 101 48.98 -11.80 -36.27
CA ASP A 101 49.76 -13.00 -36.60
C ASP A 101 49.67 -13.32 -38.11
#